data_AF-A0AA42T2W6-F1
#
_entry.id   AF-A0AA42T2W6-F1
#
_cell.length_a   1.000
_cell.length_b   1.000
_cell.length_c   1.000
_cell.angle_alpha   90.00
_cell.angle_beta   90.00
_cell.angle_gamma   90.00
#
_symmetry.space_group_name_H-M   'P 1'
#
loop_
_entity.id
_entity.type
_entity.pdbx_description
1 polymer ?
#
loop_
_entity_poly.entity_id
_entity_poly.type
_entity_poly.pdbx_seq_one_letter_code
_entity_poly.pdbx_strand_id
1 'polypeptide(L)' 'MKRWVTFGRTESGDTIVPIIWDTKPPEEAVNEAYEALYPDEYAYVGFVLWTAMEAEEAVLV' A
#
# COMPACT_ATOMS: atom_id res chain seq x y z
N MET A 1 3.19 16.63 10.52
CA MET A 1 2.24 15.56 10.93
C MET A 1 2.86 14.24 10.54
N LYS A 2 2.75 13.19 11.36
CA LYS A 2 3.29 11.86 11.01
C LYS A 2 2.44 11.27 9.89
N ARG A 3 3.05 10.87 8.78
CA ARG A 3 2.36 10.18 7.68
C ARG A 3 2.73 8.70 7.68
N TRP A 4 1.91 7.90 7.02
CA TRP A 4 2.16 6.48 6.81
C TRP A 4 2.19 6.17 5.33
N VAL A 5 3.00 5.20 4.95
CA VAL A 5 3.07 4.73 3.57
C VAL A 5 2.93 3.21 3.57
N THR A 6 2.08 2.71 2.68
CA THR A 6 2.00 1.29 2.38
C THR A 6 2.70 1.00 1.07
N PHE A 7 3.55 -0.02 1.06
CA PHE A 7 4.25 -0.50 -0.13
C PHE A 7 3.70 -1.86 -0.51
N GLY A 8 3.02 -1.93 -1.65
CA GLY A 8 2.46 -3.16 -2.17
C GLY A 8 3.41 -3.87 -3.13
N ARG A 9 3.20 -5.17 -3.28
CA ARG A 9 3.78 -6.02 -4.33
C ARG A 9 2.74 -6.99 -4.86
N THR A 10 2.81 -7.30 -6.15
CA THR A 10 2.08 -8.41 -6.76
C THR A 10 2.58 -9.76 -6.22
N GLU A 11 1.88 -10.84 -6.52
CA GLU A 11 2.30 -12.21 -6.21
C GLU A 11 3.64 -12.57 -6.90
N SER A 12 3.86 -12.08 -8.13
CA SER A 12 5.14 -12.21 -8.84
C SER A 12 6.29 -11.44 -8.20
N GLY A 13 5.99 -10.56 -7.23
CA GLY A 13 6.97 -9.75 -6.51
C GLY A 13 7.25 -8.38 -7.12
N ASP A 14 6.50 -7.97 -8.14
CA ASP A 14 6.64 -6.66 -8.76
C ASP A 14 6.14 -5.57 -7.82
N THR A 15 6.88 -4.46 -7.74
CA THR A 15 6.50 -3.33 -6.88
C THR A 15 5.36 -2.57 -7.52
N ILE A 16 4.33 -2.28 -6.74
CA ILE A 16 3.17 -1.50 -7.17
C ILE A 16 3.14 -0.13 -6.51
N VAL A 17 2.19 0.70 -6.92
CA VAL A 17 2.07 2.11 -6.50
C VAL A 17 1.90 2.16 -4.97
N PRO A 18 2.76 2.90 -4.25
CA PRO A 18 2.60 3.09 -2.81
C PRO A 18 1.43 4.04 -2.50
N ILE A 19 0.79 3.83 -1.35
CA ILE A 19 -0.33 4.66 -0.89
C ILE A 19 0.09 5.43 0.36
N ILE A 20 -0.18 6.73 0.37
CA ILE A 20 0.14 7.64 1.49
C ILE A 20 -1.11 7.85 2.33
N TRP A 21 -0.96 7.76 3.65
CA TRP A 21 -2.02 7.88 4.64
C TRP A 21 -1.67 8.95 5.67
N ASP A 22 -2.65 9.74 6.10
CA ASP A 22 -2.46 10.76 7.13
C ASP A 22 -2.33 10.17 8.54
N THR A 23 -2.80 8.94 8.74
CA THR A 23 -2.69 8.16 9.99
C THR A 23 -2.33 6.72 9.67
N LYS A 24 -1.94 5.93 10.68
CA LYS A 24 -1.71 4.51 10.50
C LYS A 24 -2.98 3.85 9.94
N PRO A 25 -2.94 3.25 8.74
CA PRO A 25 -4.15 2.68 8.15
C PRO A 25 -4.48 1.33 8.82
N PRO A 26 -5.76 0.99 8.97
CA PRO A 26 -6.19 -0.37 9.31
C PRO A 26 -5.99 -1.31 8.10
N GLU A 27 -5.74 -2.59 8.36
CA GLU A 27 -5.48 -3.61 7.33
C GLU A 27 -6.59 -3.69 6.27
N GLU A 28 -7.86 -3.67 6.69
CA GLU A 28 -9.02 -3.70 5.78
C GLU A 28 -8.99 -2.54 4.78
N ALA A 29 -8.72 -1.31 5.24
CA ALA A 29 -8.65 -0.15 4.35
C ALA A 29 -7.49 -0.23 3.35
N VAL A 30 -6.37 -0.84 3.74
CA VAL A 30 -5.24 -1.05 2.82
C VAL A 30 -5.61 -2.07 1.75
N ASN A 31 -6.28 -3.16 2.14
CA ASN A 31 -6.72 -4.20 1.21
C ASN A 31 -7.76 -3.66 0.23
N GLU A 32 -8.77 -2.93 0.69
CA GLU A 32 -9.78 -2.29 -0.17
C GLU A 32 -9.13 -1.31 -1.16
N ALA A 33 -8.15 -0.53 -0.71
CA ALA A 33 -7.47 0.43 -1.57
C ALA A 33 -6.63 -0.27 -2.66
N TYR A 34 -5.92 -1.35 -2.32
CA TYR A 34 -5.18 -2.11 -3.33
C TYR A 34 -6.09 -2.92 -4.26
N GLU A 35 -7.21 -3.45 -3.77
CA GLU A 35 -8.20 -4.13 -4.61
C GLU A 35 -8.80 -3.18 -5.65
N ALA A 36 -9.11 -1.94 -5.24
CA ALA A 36 -9.60 -0.92 -6.16
C ALA A 36 -8.57 -0.50 -7.22
N LEU A 37 -7.27 -0.51 -6.88
CA LEU A 37 -6.18 -0.11 -7.78
C LEU A 37 -5.69 -1.25 -8.69
N TYR A 38 -5.75 -2.49 -8.19
CA TYR A 38 -5.24 -3.70 -8.83
C TYR A 38 -6.31 -4.80 -8.86
N PRO A 39 -7.48 -4.55 -9.48
CA PRO A 39 -8.59 -5.50 -9.46
C PRO A 39 -8.25 -6.82 -10.15
N ASP A 40 -7.38 -6.80 -11.17
CA ASP A 40 -6.97 -8.01 -11.89
C ASP A 40 -6.10 -8.93 -11.01
N GLU A 41 -5.24 -8.35 -10.16
CA GLU A 41 -4.42 -9.12 -9.21
C GLU A 41 -5.32 -9.80 -8.17
N TYR A 42 -6.32 -9.08 -7.66
CA TYR A 42 -7.30 -9.64 -6.73
C TYR A 42 -8.22 -10.66 -7.40
N ALA A 43 -8.56 -10.50 -8.68
CA ALA A 43 -9.32 -11.49 -9.43
C ALA A 43 -8.51 -12.78 -9.67
N TYR A 44 -7.18 -12.69 -9.84
CA TYR A 44 -6.33 -13.83 -10.18
C TYR A 44 -5.75 -14.55 -8.94
N VAL A 45 -5.29 -13.79 -7.94
CA VAL A 45 -4.58 -14.32 -6.76
C VAL A 45 -5.37 -14.09 -5.45
N GLY A 46 -6.27 -13.11 -5.43
CA GLY A 46 -7.10 -12.80 -4.26
C GLY A 46 -6.46 -11.86 -3.24
N PHE A 47 -5.24 -11.37 -3.48
CA PHE A 47 -4.57 -10.42 -2.59
C PHE A 47 -3.40 -9.69 -3.25
N VAL A 48 -2.96 -8.62 -2.59
CA VAL A 48 -1.67 -7.95 -2.78
C VAL A 48 -0.85 -8.11 -1.49
N LEU A 49 0.44 -8.39 -1.61
CA LEU A 49 1.36 -8.37 -0.46
C LEU A 49 1.71 -6.93 -0.13
N TRP A 50 1.65 -6.51 1.13
CA TRP A 50 2.04 -5.15 1.48
C TRP A 50 2.68 -5.02 2.86
N THR A 51 3.44 -3.93 3.03
CA THR A 51 3.98 -3.50 4.32
C THR A 51 3.63 -2.05 4.58
N ALA A 52 3.39 -1.69 5.85
CA ALA A 52 3.14 -0.31 6.26
C ALA A 52 4.33 0.23 7.05
N MET A 53 4.70 1.48 6.79
CA MET A 53 5.80 2.18 7.45
C MET A 53 5.38 3.59 7.84
N GLU A 54 5.83 4.05 9.02
CA GLU A 54 5.72 5.46 9.39
C GLU A 54 6.73 6.26 8.55
N ALA A 55 6.25 7.24 7.79
CA ALA A 55 7.10 8.14 7.03
C ALA A 55 7.43 9.36 7.89
N GLU A 56 8.72 9.52 8.20
CA GLU A 56 9.25 10.79 8.68
C GLU A 56 9.35 11.76 7.49
N GLU A 57 9.09 13.04 7.74
CA GLU A 57 9.11 14.08 6.72
C GLU A 57 10.56 14.26 6.24
N ALA A 58 10.93 13.61 5.14
CA ALA A 58 12.21 13.83 4.50
C ALA A 58 12.14 15.18 3.77
N VAL A 59 12.90 16.16 4.24
CA VAL A 59 13.16 17.39 3.48
C VAL A 59 13.96 16.98 2.26
N LEU A 60 13.34 17.05 1.08
CA LEU A 60 14.07 17.06 -0.19
C LEU A 60 14.78 18.42 -0.28
N VAL A 61 16.04 18.46 0.17
CA VAL A 61 16.98 19.57 -0.07
C VAL A 61 17.61 19.46 -1.46
#